data_AF-A0A2M8NF93-F1
#
_entry.id   AF-A0A2M8NF93-F1
#
_cell.length_a   1.000
_cell.length_b   1.000
_cell.length_c   1.000
_cell.angle_alpha   90.00
_cell.angle_beta   90.00
_cell.angle_gamma   90.00
#
_symmetry.space_group_name_H-M   'P 1'
#
loop_
_entity.id
_entity.type
_entity.pdbx_description
1 polymer ?
#
loop_
_entity_poly.entity_id
_entity_poly.type
_entity_poly.pdbx_seq_one_letter_code
_entity_poly.pdbx_strand_id
1 'polypeptide(L)'
;LEAVERAMMVGLALNCQIPPINQFARKSYFYPDLPKGYQISQYDRPLNVNGWLDIDLPDGSTKRIRIRRAHLEEDTGKLIHIDGGSLVDYNRAGVPLLEIVTEPDIHSAEEAEAFARKLRAILQYLGINDGDMSKGVMRIEPNISVKHK
;
A
#
# COMPACT_ATOMS: atom_id res chain seq x y z
N LEU A 1 10.74 -13.22 8.38
CA LEU A 1 9.61 -14.13 8.09
C LEU A 1 8.28 -13.47 8.42
N GLU A 2 8.17 -12.85 9.59
CA GLU A 2 6.97 -12.11 10.03
C GLU A 2 6.35 -11.16 8.98
N ALA A 3 7.16 -10.39 8.23
CA ALA A 3 6.64 -9.47 7.20
C ALA A 3 5.89 -10.20 6.06
N VAL A 4 6.36 -11.38 5.65
CA VAL A 4 5.73 -12.18 4.58
C VAL A 4 4.41 -12.77 5.07
N GLU A 5 4.41 -13.34 6.27
CA GLU A 5 3.20 -13.90 6.90
C GLU A 5 2.12 -12.84 7.08
N ARG A 6 2.49 -11.67 7.60
CA ARG A 6 1.59 -10.52 7.74
C ARG A 6 1.05 -10.03 6.39
N ALA A 7 1.89 -9.95 5.36
CA ALA A 7 1.46 -9.54 4.03
C ALA A 7 0.51 -10.55 3.37
N MET A 8 0.73 -11.86 3.57
CA MET A 8 -0.20 -12.90 3.13
C MET A 8 -1.52 -12.85 3.91
N MET A 9 -1.47 -12.58 5.22
CA MET A 9 -2.66 -12.44 6.05
C MET A 9 -3.55 -11.28 5.57
N VAL A 10 -2.95 -10.12 5.28
CA VAL A 10 -3.67 -9.00 4.66
C VAL A 10 -4.23 -9.40 3.29
N GLY A 11 -3.44 -10.08 2.46
CA GLY A 11 -3.91 -10.59 1.17
C GLY A 11 -5.16 -11.46 1.28
N LEU A 12 -5.15 -12.44 2.18
CA LEU A 12 -6.29 -13.33 2.43
C LEU A 12 -7.51 -12.57 2.95
N ALA A 13 -7.32 -11.60 3.85
CA ALA A 13 -8.40 -10.74 4.34
C ALA A 13 -9.00 -9.83 3.24
N LEU A 14 -8.20 -9.51 2.22
CA LEU A 14 -8.62 -8.81 1.00
C LEU A 14 -9.02 -9.78 -0.13
N ASN A 15 -9.31 -11.04 0.21
CA ASN A 15 -9.73 -12.10 -0.73
C ASN A 15 -8.76 -12.31 -1.90
N CYS A 16 -7.48 -11.97 -1.75
CA CYS A 16 -6.48 -12.14 -2.79
C CYS A 16 -6.12 -13.63 -2.95
N GLN A 17 -5.72 -13.98 -4.17
CA GLN A 17 -5.03 -15.23 -4.46
C GLN A 17 -3.55 -15.07 -4.06
N ILE A 18 -2.98 -16.11 -3.46
CA ILE A 18 -1.56 -16.18 -3.10
C ILE A 18 -0.85 -17.06 -4.11
N PRO A 19 -0.04 -16.50 -5.04
CA PRO A 19 0.70 -17.31 -6.00
C PRO A 19 1.71 -18.23 -5.29
N PRO A 20 1.95 -19.45 -5.80
CA PRO A 20 2.93 -20.37 -5.20
C PRO A 20 4.37 -19.87 -5.32
N ILE A 21 4.62 -18.94 -6.25
CA ILE A 21 5.91 -18.32 -6.49
C ILE A 21 5.70 -16.80 -6.56
N ASN A 22 6.44 -16.07 -5.73
CA ASN A 22 6.60 -14.62 -5.81
C ASN A 22 8.09 -14.29 -5.93
N GLN A 23 8.42 -13.06 -6.38
CA GLN A 23 9.81 -12.67 -6.63
C GLN A 23 10.02 -11.18 -6.33
N PHE A 24 11.08 -10.88 -5.57
CA PHE A 24 11.56 -9.52 -5.41
C PHE A 24 12.33 -9.04 -6.66
N ALA A 25 12.13 -7.78 -7.01
CA ALA A 25 12.76 -7.06 -8.11
C ALA A 25 13.39 -5.76 -7.59
N ARG A 26 14.25 -5.15 -8.41
CA ARG A 26 14.90 -3.87 -8.13
C ARG A 26 14.24 -2.76 -8.93
N LYS A 27 13.55 -1.85 -8.26
CA LYS A 27 13.04 -0.61 -8.84
C LYS A 27 14.14 0.44 -8.76
N SER A 28 14.83 0.70 -9.86
CA SER A 28 16.07 1.50 -9.86
C SER A 28 15.79 2.98 -10.12
N TYR A 29 16.24 3.85 -9.21
CA TYR A 29 16.21 5.31 -9.35
C TYR A 29 17.20 5.94 -8.36
N PHE A 30 17.77 7.08 -8.73
CA PHE A 30 18.70 7.80 -7.87
C PHE A 30 17.96 8.85 -7.04
N TYR A 31 18.01 8.70 -5.72
CA TYR A 31 17.55 9.73 -4.81
C TYR A 31 18.33 9.63 -3.47
N PRO A 32 18.63 10.76 -2.79
CA PRO A 32 19.52 10.73 -1.62
C PRO A 32 19.01 9.90 -0.43
N ASP A 33 17.71 9.66 -0.32
CA ASP A 33 17.12 8.85 0.76
C ASP A 33 17.14 7.33 0.46
N LEU A 34 17.64 6.93 -0.71
CA LEU A 34 17.70 5.55 -1.18
C LEU A 34 19.16 5.13 -1.39
N PRO A 35 19.82 4.55 -0.36
CA PRO A 35 21.28 4.38 -0.35
C PRO A 35 21.79 3.38 -1.39
N LYS A 36 20.92 2.51 -1.90
CA LYS A 36 21.27 1.44 -2.86
C LYS A 36 21.13 1.88 -4.33
N GLY A 37 20.50 3.02 -4.61
CA GLY A 37 20.08 3.41 -5.97
C GLY A 37 18.99 2.51 -6.57
N TYR A 38 18.39 1.65 -5.76
CA TYR A 38 17.20 0.85 -6.10
C TYR A 38 16.44 0.47 -4.83
N GLN A 39 15.13 0.40 -4.95
CA GLN A 39 14.21 -0.10 -3.94
C GLN A 39 13.94 -1.59 -4.22
N ILE A 40 14.08 -2.43 -3.21
CA ILE A 40 13.63 -3.83 -3.24
C ILE A 40 12.10 -3.81 -3.13
N SER A 41 11.42 -4.23 -4.19
CA SER A 41 9.97 -4.32 -4.29
C SER A 41 9.61 -5.60 -5.05
N GLN A 42 8.36 -5.79 -5.48
CA GLN A 42 7.97 -6.90 -6.35
C GLN A 42 7.37 -6.33 -7.63
N TYR A 43 7.72 -6.87 -8.80
CA TYR A 43 7.19 -6.37 -10.08
C TYR A 43 6.25 -7.39 -10.72
N ASP A 44 6.76 -8.32 -11.53
CA ASP A 44 5.92 -9.26 -12.29
C ASP A 44 5.24 -10.33 -11.43
N ARG A 45 5.82 -10.66 -10.27
CA ARG A 45 5.37 -11.76 -9.39
C ARG A 45 5.10 -11.26 -7.97
N PRO A 46 4.03 -10.47 -7.76
CA PRO A 46 3.63 -9.99 -6.45
C PRO A 46 3.12 -11.12 -5.55
N LEU A 47 3.18 -10.88 -4.23
CA LEU A 47 2.77 -11.83 -3.20
C LEU A 47 1.25 -12.09 -3.17
N ASN A 48 0.43 -11.09 -3.45
CA ASN A 48 -1.02 -11.18 -3.45
C ASN A 48 -1.60 -10.57 -4.73
N VAL A 49 -2.55 -11.25 -5.38
CA VAL A 49 -3.17 -10.81 -6.65
C VAL A 49 -4.69 -11.03 -6.66
N ASN A 50 -5.39 -10.27 -7.51
CA ASN A 50 -6.78 -10.52 -7.88
C ASN A 50 -7.75 -10.63 -6.68
N GLY A 51 -7.61 -9.72 -5.71
CA GLY A 51 -8.49 -9.65 -4.54
C GLY A 51 -9.65 -8.68 -4.73
N TRP A 52 -10.40 -8.48 -3.66
CA TRP A 52 -11.48 -7.49 -3.60
C TRP A 52 -11.85 -7.16 -2.16
N LEU A 53 -12.42 -5.96 -1.98
CA LEU A 53 -12.99 -5.47 -0.75
C LEU A 53 -14.38 -4.91 -1.01
N ASP A 54 -15.36 -5.38 -0.26
CA ASP A 54 -16.72 -4.84 -0.28
C ASP A 54 -16.80 -3.64 0.69
N ILE A 55 -17.27 -2.51 0.19
CA ILE A 55 -17.44 -1.25 0.92
C ILE A 55 -18.92 -0.94 1.09
N ASP A 56 -19.29 -0.41 2.25
CA ASP A 56 -20.66 -0.02 2.59
C ASP A 56 -20.81 1.48 2.36
N LEU A 57 -21.84 1.90 1.61
CA LEU A 57 -22.09 3.29 1.27
C LEU A 57 -23.23 3.89 2.11
N PRO A 58 -23.31 5.22 2.28
CA PRO A 58 -24.34 5.87 3.10
C PRO A 58 -25.77 5.68 2.62
N ASP A 59 -25.98 5.35 1.34
CA ASP A 59 -27.29 4.97 0.79
C ASP A 59 -27.72 3.53 1.15
N GLY A 60 -26.89 2.81 1.91
CA GLY A 60 -27.12 1.43 2.32
C GLY A 60 -26.71 0.38 1.29
N SER A 61 -26.21 0.79 0.13
CA SER A 61 -25.69 -0.13 -0.88
C SER A 61 -24.28 -0.61 -0.53
N THR A 62 -23.92 -1.76 -1.08
CA THR A 62 -22.56 -2.30 -1.00
C THR A 62 -21.94 -2.28 -2.39
N LYS A 63 -20.71 -1.81 -2.49
CA LYS A 63 -19.92 -1.81 -3.72
C LYS A 63 -18.66 -2.64 -3.55
N ARG A 64 -18.34 -3.46 -4.56
CA ARG A 64 -17.08 -4.21 -4.61
C ARG A 64 -15.99 -3.37 -5.27
N ILE A 65 -14.86 -3.20 -4.58
CA ILE A 65 -13.63 -2.60 -5.12
C ILE A 65 -12.60 -3.71 -5.31
N ARG A 66 -12.15 -3.94 -6.54
CA ARG A 66 -11.13 -4.98 -6.80
C ARG A 66 -9.75 -4.51 -6.36
N ILE A 67 -9.00 -5.43 -5.79
CA ILE A 67 -7.59 -5.28 -5.46
C ILE A 67 -6.79 -5.92 -6.58
N ARG A 68 -6.06 -5.10 -7.35
CA ARG A 68 -5.19 -5.58 -8.41
C ARG A 68 -4.07 -6.45 -7.83
N ARG A 69 -3.41 -5.94 -6.79
CA ARG A 69 -2.26 -6.59 -6.13
C ARG A 69 -1.99 -6.00 -4.75
N ALA A 70 -1.38 -6.79 -3.87
CA ALA A 70 -0.73 -6.30 -2.67
C ALA A 70 0.65 -6.94 -2.54
N HIS A 71 1.71 -6.14 -2.39
CA HIS A 71 3.07 -6.65 -2.49
C HIS A 71 4.03 -6.00 -1.50
N LEU A 72 5.08 -6.74 -1.14
CA LEU A 72 6.09 -6.26 -0.20
C LEU A 72 7.12 -5.37 -0.90
N GLU A 73 7.49 -4.31 -0.22
CA GLU A 73 8.63 -3.48 -0.55
C GLU A 73 9.29 -2.89 0.70
N GLU A 74 10.40 -2.18 0.51
CA GLU A 74 11.09 -1.46 1.58
C GLU A 74 10.83 0.04 1.52
N ASP A 75 10.72 0.69 2.67
CA ASP A 75 10.62 2.15 2.74
C ASP A 75 11.97 2.83 2.46
N THR A 76 11.91 4.10 2.04
CA THR A 76 13.08 4.97 1.89
C THR A 76 13.39 5.71 3.19
N GLY A 77 14.56 6.35 3.23
CA GLY A 77 14.92 7.28 4.30
C GLY A 77 14.08 8.55 4.29
N LYS A 78 14.42 9.49 5.18
CA LYS A 78 13.76 10.78 5.31
C LYS A 78 14.74 11.91 4.98
N LEU A 79 14.26 12.91 4.24
CA LEU A 79 14.98 14.17 4.04
C LEU A 79 14.48 15.24 5.00
N ILE A 80 15.42 16.01 5.54
CA ILE A 80 15.15 17.21 6.33
C ILE A 80 15.87 18.37 5.64
N HIS A 81 15.10 19.29 5.08
CA HIS A 81 15.63 20.46 4.39
C HIS A 81 15.96 21.55 5.41
N ILE A 82 17.17 22.08 5.31
CA ILE A 82 17.67 23.19 6.11
C ILE A 82 18.21 24.26 5.18
N ASP A 83 18.47 25.46 5.70
CA ASP A 83 19.15 26.47 4.89
C ASP A 83 20.55 25.97 4.48
N GLY A 84 20.89 26.12 3.20
CA GLY A 84 22.16 25.64 2.63
C GLY A 84 22.26 24.13 2.32
N GLY A 85 21.22 23.32 2.53
CA GLY A 85 21.30 21.90 2.15
C GLY A 85 20.17 20.99 2.63
N SER A 86 20.39 19.68 2.51
CA SER A 86 19.47 18.65 3.00
C SER A 86 20.21 17.63 3.85
N LEU A 87 19.64 17.29 4.99
CA LEU A 87 20.10 16.20 5.85
C LEU A 87 19.32 14.92 5.48
N VAL A 88 20.00 13.78 5.53
CA VAL A 88 19.40 12.47 5.25
C VAL A 88 19.40 11.64 6.53
N ASP A 89 18.22 11.15 6.92
CA ASP A 89 18.03 10.20 8.02
C ASP A 89 17.60 8.84 7.46
N TYR A 90 18.44 7.82 7.63
CA TYR A 90 18.19 6.46 7.14
C TYR A 90 17.51 5.54 8.15
N ASN A 91 17.09 6.02 9.33
CA ASN A 91 16.44 5.16 10.35
C ASN A 91 15.18 4.44 9.82
N ARG A 92 14.49 5.00 8.82
CA ARG A 92 13.32 4.39 8.17
C ARG A 92 13.67 3.54 6.94
N ALA A 93 14.86 3.67 6.38
CA ALA A 93 15.23 2.95 5.17
C ALA A 93 15.28 1.44 5.44
N GLY A 94 14.60 0.64 4.61
CA GLY A 94 14.54 -0.81 4.80
C GLY A 94 13.36 -1.30 5.64
N VAL A 95 12.56 -0.41 6.23
CA VAL A 95 11.33 -0.80 6.96
C VAL A 95 10.36 -1.49 5.98
N PRO A 96 9.80 -2.67 6.32
CA PRO A 96 8.87 -3.35 5.43
C PRO A 96 7.58 -2.55 5.20
N LEU A 97 7.16 -2.48 3.94
CA LEU A 97 5.89 -1.89 3.52
C LEU A 97 5.07 -2.93 2.73
N LEU A 98 3.76 -2.76 2.78
CA LEU A 98 2.82 -3.48 1.92
C LEU A 98 2.13 -2.46 1.02
N GLU A 99 2.49 -2.45 -0.26
CA GLU A 99 1.82 -1.61 -1.25
C GLU A 99 0.57 -2.36 -1.78
N ILE A 100 -0.61 -1.79 -1.52
CA ILE A 100 -1.92 -2.30 -1.95
C ILE A 100 -2.42 -1.42 -3.09
N VAL A 101 -2.67 -2.03 -4.25
CA VAL A 101 -3.12 -1.34 -5.46
C VAL A 101 -4.52 -1.82 -5.83
N THR A 102 -5.46 -0.90 -5.95
CA THR A 102 -6.82 -1.18 -6.42
C THR A 102 -6.88 -1.19 -7.95
N GLU A 103 -7.88 -1.85 -8.51
CA GLU A 103 -8.36 -1.52 -9.86
C GLU A 103 -9.10 -0.16 -9.83
N PRO A 104 -9.32 0.51 -10.97
CA PRO A 104 -9.97 1.83 -11.03
C PRO A 104 -11.51 1.73 -10.86
N ASP A 105 -11.96 1.05 -9.81
CA ASP A 105 -13.38 0.81 -9.51
C ASP A 105 -14.00 1.91 -8.63
N ILE A 106 -13.17 2.83 -8.10
CA ILE A 106 -13.60 3.95 -7.25
C ILE A 106 -13.98 5.13 -8.15
N HIS A 107 -15.19 5.68 -7.96
CA HIS A 107 -15.79 6.69 -8.83
C HIS A 107 -16.23 7.96 -8.10
N SER A 108 -16.09 8.02 -6.78
CA SER A 108 -16.39 9.21 -5.98
C SER A 108 -15.45 9.32 -4.78
N ALA A 109 -15.37 10.52 -4.21
CA ALA A 109 -14.63 10.74 -2.96
C ALA A 109 -15.23 9.94 -1.79
N GLU A 110 -16.55 9.79 -1.77
CA GLU A 110 -17.28 9.00 -0.77
C GLU A 110 -16.91 7.52 -0.82
N GLU A 111 -16.83 6.94 -2.02
CA GLU A 111 -16.35 5.56 -2.20
C GLU A 111 -14.88 5.41 -1.78
N ALA A 112 -14.02 6.40 -2.10
CA ALA A 112 -12.62 6.40 -1.70
C ALA A 112 -12.46 6.43 -0.16
N GLU A 113 -13.26 7.25 0.52
CA GLU A 113 -13.27 7.32 1.98
C GLU A 113 -13.78 6.01 2.60
N ALA A 114 -14.89 5.47 2.09
CA ALA A 114 -15.44 4.21 2.56
C ALA A 114 -14.43 3.05 2.41
N PHE A 115 -13.73 2.99 1.27
CA PHE A 115 -12.63 2.05 1.04
C PHE A 115 -11.50 2.22 2.06
N ALA A 116 -10.98 3.45 2.23
CA ALA A 116 -9.88 3.73 3.15
C ALA A 116 -10.25 3.36 4.60
N ARG A 117 -11.47 3.70 5.04
CA ARG A 117 -11.97 3.36 6.38
C ARG A 117 -12.09 1.86 6.58
N LYS A 118 -12.67 1.14 5.63
CA LYS A 118 -12.84 -0.32 5.70
C LYS A 118 -11.49 -1.04 5.70
N LEU A 119 -10.57 -0.63 4.81
CA LEU A 119 -9.22 -1.17 4.75
C LEU A 119 -8.48 -0.94 6.08
N ARG A 120 -8.52 0.28 6.63
CA ARG A 120 -7.92 0.59 7.94
C ARG A 120 -8.49 -0.30 9.04
N ALA A 121 -9.81 -0.49 9.09
CA ALA A 121 -10.44 -1.34 10.09
C ALA A 121 -9.96 -2.79 10.01
N ILE A 122 -9.80 -3.35 8.80
CA ILE A 122 -9.23 -4.68 8.59
C ILE A 122 -7.79 -4.75 9.09
N LEU A 123 -6.95 -3.78 8.74
CA LEU A 123 -5.54 -3.75 9.16
C LEU A 123 -5.38 -3.64 10.68
N GLN A 124 -6.26 -2.87 11.35
CA GLN A 124 -6.31 -2.80 12.81
C GLN A 124 -6.76 -4.12 13.43
N TYR A 125 -7.80 -4.74 12.87
CA TYR A 125 -8.31 -6.03 13.35
C TYR A 125 -7.26 -7.14 13.28
N LEU A 126 -6.45 -7.15 12.21
CA LEU A 126 -5.34 -8.09 12.04
C LEU A 126 -4.09 -7.75 12.88
N GLY A 127 -4.07 -6.64 13.61
CA GLY A 127 -2.91 -6.19 14.38
C GLY A 127 -1.71 -5.77 13.53
N ILE A 128 -1.93 -5.43 12.25
CA ILE A 128 -0.88 -5.00 11.33
C ILE A 128 -0.54 -3.52 11.51
N ASN A 129 -1.55 -2.72 11.87
CA ASN A 129 -1.47 -1.27 11.99
C ASN A 129 -2.17 -0.82 13.28
N ASP A 130 -1.60 0.11 14.03
CA ASP A 130 -2.23 0.67 15.24
C ASP A 130 -3.40 1.63 14.92
N GLY A 131 -3.50 2.03 13.65
CA GLY A 131 -4.51 2.88 13.04
C GLY A 131 -4.32 4.36 13.31
N ASP A 132 -3.21 4.78 13.92
CA ASP A 132 -2.96 6.19 14.14
C ASP A 132 -2.36 6.85 12.90
N MET A 133 -3.23 7.44 12.08
CA MET A 133 -2.85 8.13 10.85
C MET A 133 -1.81 9.24 11.09
N SER A 134 -1.77 9.86 12.29
CA SER A 134 -0.81 10.92 12.62
C SER A 134 0.64 10.43 12.65
N LYS A 135 0.83 9.12 12.85
CA LYS A 135 2.15 8.46 12.82
C LYS A 135 2.61 8.08 11.41
N GLY A 136 1.80 8.37 10.37
CA GLY A 136 2.15 8.07 8.98
C GLY A 136 2.19 6.57 8.66
N VAL A 137 1.51 5.75 9.45
CA VAL A 137 1.49 4.27 9.32
C VAL A 137 0.69 3.76 8.12
N MET A 138 -0.10 4.61 7.48
CA MET A 138 -0.84 4.32 6.25
C MET A 138 -0.75 5.54 5.34
N ARG A 139 -0.46 5.31 4.06
CA ARG A 139 -0.37 6.32 3.01
C ARG A 139 -1.32 5.92 1.88
N ILE A 140 -1.97 6.90 1.27
CA ILE A 140 -2.90 6.69 0.16
C ILE A 140 -2.56 7.69 -0.94
N GLU A 141 -2.30 7.19 -2.14
CA GLU A 141 -1.98 8.00 -3.31
C GLU A 141 -3.11 7.81 -4.36
N PRO A 142 -4.00 8.81 -4.53
CA PRO A 142 -5.10 8.69 -5.47
C PRO A 142 -4.62 8.90 -6.92
N ASN A 143 -5.03 7.99 -7.82
CA ASN A 143 -4.87 8.13 -9.26
C ASN A 143 -6.24 8.46 -9.87
N ILE A 144 -6.41 9.67 -10.41
CA ILE A 144 -7.72 10.19 -10.85
C ILE A 144 -7.66 10.56 -12.33
N SER A 145 -8.63 10.05 -13.09
CA SER A 145 -8.90 10.46 -14.46
C SER A 145 -10.37 10.86 -14.59
N VAL A 146 -10.64 11.97 -15.28
CA VAL A 146 -12.00 12.45 -15.53
C VAL A 146 -12.39 12.10 -16.96
N LYS A 147 -13.59 11.57 -17.17
CA LYS A 147 -14.14 11.30 -18.50
C LYS A 147 -15.50 11.99 -18.62
N HIS A 148 -15.72 12.71 -19.72
CA HIS A 148 -17.05 13.21 -20.06
C HIS A 148 -18.00 12.04 -20.31
N LYS A 149 -19.21 12.11 -19.73
CA LYS A 149 -20.28 11.17 -20.01
C LYS A 149 -20.84 11.40 -21.41
#